data_AF-A0A7C3TRI4-F1
#
_entry.id   AF-A0A7C3TRI4-F1
#
_cell.length_a   1.000
_cell.length_b   1.000
_cell.length_c   1.000
_cell.angle_alpha   90.00
_cell.angle_beta   90.00
_cell.angle_gamma   90.00
#
_symmetry.space_group_name_H-M   'P 1'
#
loop_
_entity.id
_entity.type
_entity.pdbx_description
1 polymer ?
#
loop_
_entity_poly.entity_id
_entity_poly.type
_entity_poly.pdbx_seq_one_letter_code
_entity_poly.pdbx_strand_id
1 'polypeptide(L)' 'MSYVKLALSIAIPIFIGFIGSLFTSQGLKDWYPTLQKPWFTPPNWLFFPVWTTLFVLMGIAFYLA' A
#
# COMPACT_ATOMS: atom_id res chain seq x y z
N MET A 1 -11.74 21.16 12.49
CA MET A 1 -11.16 20.11 11.63
C MET A 1 -11.57 20.38 10.19
N SER A 2 -10.63 20.63 9.28
CA SER A 2 -10.98 20.74 7.85
C SER A 2 -10.99 19.35 7.23
N TYR A 3 -12.16 18.89 6.82
CA TYR A 3 -12.33 17.58 6.17
C TYR A 3 -11.58 17.49 4.84
N VAL A 4 -11.43 18.62 4.13
CA VAL A 4 -10.66 18.70 2.88
C VAL A 4 -9.18 18.39 3.12
N LYS A 5 -8.59 18.93 4.20
CA LYS A 5 -7.19 18.65 4.56
C LYS A 5 -6.99 17.17 4.89
N LEU A 6 -7.89 16.57 5.67
CA LEU A 6 -7.83 15.14 6.00
C LEU A 6 -7.91 14.27 4.74
N ALA A 7 -8.85 14.57 3.84
CA ALA A 7 -9.01 13.83 2.60
C ALA A 7 -7.75 13.90 1.72
N LEU A 8 -7.14 15.07 1.59
CA LEU A 8 -5.90 15.24 0.83
C LEU A 8 -4.73 14.48 1.47
N SER A 9 -4.58 14.55 2.79
CA SER A 9 -3.52 13.84 3.52
C SER A 9 -3.60 12.32 3.34
N ILE A 10 -4.80 11.75 3.17
CA ILE A 10 -5.00 10.31 2.91
C ILE A 10 -4.88 9.97 1.42
N ALA A 11 -5.46 10.80 0.54
CA ALA A 11 -5.51 10.53 -0.88
C ALA A 11 -4.11 10.53 -1.52
N ILE A 12 -3.21 11.43 -1.09
CA ILE A 12 -1.87 11.56 -1.67
C ILE A 12 -1.04 10.27 -1.49
N PRO A 13 -0.85 9.71 -0.28
CA PRO A 13 -0.13 8.45 -0.09
C PRO A 13 -0.74 7.28 -0.87
N ILE A 14 -2.08 7.16 -0.87
CA ILE A 14 -2.77 6.10 -1.61
C ILE A 14 -2.51 6.21 -3.11
N PHE A 15 -2.58 7.42 -3.66
CA PHE A 15 -2.35 7.65 -5.09
C PHE A 15 -0.91 7.34 -5.51
N ILE A 16 0.07 7.78 -4.71
CA ILE A 16 1.49 7.47 -4.95
C ILE A 16 1.72 5.95 -4.86
N GLY A 17 1.16 5.30 -3.83
CA GLY A 17 1.24 3.86 -3.65
C GLY A 17 0.63 3.08 -4.82
N PHE A 18 -0.51 3.54 -5.33
CA PHE A 18 -1.17 2.96 -6.50
C PHE A 18 -0.27 3.06 -7.75
N ILE A 19 0.29 4.23 -8.04
CA ILE A 19 1.22 4.40 -9.16
C ILE A 19 2.43 3.47 -9.01
N GLY A 20 3.06 3.44 -7.83
CA GLY A 20 4.18 2.55 -7.55
C GLY A 20 3.83 1.07 -7.75
N SER A 21 2.61 0.67 -7.41
CA SER A 21 2.11 -0.71 -7.59
C SER A 21 2.02 -1.11 -9.07
N LEU A 22 1.70 -0.18 -9.98
CA LEU A 22 1.65 -0.48 -11.43
C LEU A 22 3.01 -0.88 -11.97
N PHE A 23 4.08 -0.20 -11.54
CA PHE A 23 5.44 -0.49 -11.98
C PHE A 23 6.02 -1.74 -11.30
N THR A 24 5.76 -1.92 -10.00
CA THR A 24 6.32 -3.04 -9.22
C THR A 24 5.60 -4.37 -9.46
N SER A 25 4.28 -4.34 -9.68
CA SER A 25 3.49 -5.56 -9.90
C SER A 25 3.87 -6.30 -11.18
N GLN A 26 4.40 -5.59 -12.18
CA GLN A 26 4.84 -6.21 -13.43
C GLN A 26 6.04 -7.13 -13.20
N GLY A 27 7.07 -6.65 -12.49
CA GLY A 27 8.26 -7.47 -12.20
C GLY A 27 8.02 -8.57 -11.17
N LEU A 28 7.11 -8.36 -10.21
CA LEU A 28 6.80 -9.35 -9.17
C LEU A 28 6.18 -10.64 -9.71
N LYS A 29 5.46 -10.58 -10.84
CA LYS A 29 4.78 -11.76 -11.41
C LYS A 29 5.74 -12.85 -11.87
N ASP A 30 6.96 -12.48 -12.26
CA ASP A 30 7.87 -13.41 -12.92
C ASP A 30 8.73 -14.20 -11.93
N TRP A 31 9.25 -13.54 -10.88
CA TRP A 31 10.20 -14.17 -9.94
C TRP A 31 9.58 -14.53 -8.58
N TYR A 32 8.59 -13.78 -8.09
CA TYR A 32 8.05 -14.01 -6.74
C TYR A 32 7.34 -15.38 -6.60
N PRO A 33 6.62 -15.89 -7.62
CA PRO A 33 6.02 -17.22 -7.55
C PRO A 33 7.05 -18.35 -7.46
N THR A 34 8.23 -18.19 -8.07
CA THR A 34 9.25 -19.26 -8.20
C THR A 34 10.04 -19.49 -6.91
N LEU A 35 9.94 -18.59 -5.93
CA LEU A 35 10.60 -18.73 -4.64
C LEU A 35 10.03 -19.88 -3.80
N GLN A 36 10.94 -20.62 -3.15
CA GLN A 36 10.62 -21.50 -2.04
C GLN A 36 10.26 -20.66 -0.81
N LYS A 37 8.95 -20.47 -0.58
CA LYS A 37 8.41 -19.65 0.51
C LYS A 37 8.22 -20.51 1.77
N PRO A 38 8.60 -20.03 2.97
CA PRO A 38 8.22 -20.67 4.22
C PRO A 38 6.70 -20.79 4.36
N TRP A 39 6.24 -21.79 5.11
CA TRP A 39 4.80 -22.08 5.31
C TRP A 39 4.00 -20.94 5.96
N PHE A 40 4.66 -20.02 6.67
CA PHE A 40 4.03 -18.86 7.32
C PHE A 40 3.98 -17.61 6.42
N THR A 41 4.38 -17.73 5.16
CA THR A 41 4.30 -16.60 4.21
C THR A 41 2.83 -16.30 3.92
N PRO A 42 2.38 -15.04 4.10
CA PRO A 42 0.99 -14.70 3.86
C PRO A 42 0.63 -14.82 2.37
N PRO A 43 -0.67 -15.02 2.05
CA PRO A 43 -1.13 -15.00 0.66
C PRO A 43 -0.86 -13.67 -0.03
N ASN A 44 -0.53 -13.70 -1.33
CA ASN A 44 -0.17 -12.50 -2.12
C ASN A 44 -1.26 -11.42 -2.12
N TRP A 45 -2.54 -11.80 -2.05
CA TRP A 45 -3.65 -10.84 -2.04
C TRP A 45 -3.68 -9.99 -0.76
N LEU A 46 -3.08 -10.46 0.34
CA LEU A 46 -3.07 -9.77 1.63
C LEU A 46 -2.20 -8.51 1.60
N PHE A 47 -1.24 -8.42 0.68
CA PHE A 47 -0.43 -7.22 0.51
C PHE A 47 -1.28 -6.00 0.17
N PHE A 48 -2.35 -6.15 -0.62
CA PHE A 48 -3.20 -5.02 -0.99
C PHE A 48 -3.90 -4.38 0.22
N PRO A 49 -4.68 -5.13 1.04
CA PRO A 49 -5.29 -4.57 2.25
C PRO A 49 -4.27 -3.96 3.22
N VAL A 50 -3.13 -4.64 3.45
CA VAL A 50 -2.10 -4.16 4.39
C VAL A 50 -1.54 -2.81 3.93
N TRP A 51 -1.15 -2.68 2.67
CA TRP A 51 -0.61 -1.42 2.14
C TRP A 51 -1.66 -0.30 2.15
N THR A 52 -2.91 -0.59 1.77
CA THR A 52 -4.00 0.39 1.85
C THR A 52 -4.19 0.88 3.28
N THR A 53 -4.22 -0.02 4.27
CA THR A 53 -4.31 0.36 5.69
C THR A 53 -3.14 1.23 6.10
N LEU A 54 -1.91 0.87 5.75
CA LEU A 54 -0.72 1.66 6.06
C LEU A 54 -0.79 3.08 5.44
N PHE A 55 -1.18 3.22 4.18
CA PHE A 55 -1.31 4.54 3.56
C PHE A 55 -2.39 5.41 4.18
N VAL A 56 -3.51 4.82 4.59
CA VAL A 56 -4.55 5.53 5.36
C VAL A 56 -3.99 6.01 6.70
N LEU A 57 -3.30 5.14 7.44
CA LEU A 57 -2.69 5.48 8.73
C LEU A 57 -1.61 6.56 8.59
N MET A 58 -0.79 6.50 7.55
CA MET A 58 0.19 7.56 7.23
C MET A 58 -0.49 8.90 6.97
N GLY A 59 -1.58 8.91 6.21
CA GLY A 59 -2.35 10.13 5.94
C GLY A 59 -3.01 10.71 7.19
N ILE A 60 -3.52 9.86 8.08
CA ILE A 60 -4.04 10.28 9.39
C ILE A 60 -2.92 10.86 10.25
N ALA A 61 -1.77 10.18 10.33
CA ALA A 61 -0.63 10.65 11.11
C ALA A 61 -0.11 12.00 10.58
N PHE A 62 -0.03 12.18 9.27
CA PHE A 62 0.36 13.44 8.64
C PHE A 62 -0.65 14.57 8.88
N TYR A 63 -1.96 14.26 8.95
CA TYR A 63 -2.98 15.24 9.29
C TYR A 63 -2.91 15.70 10.76
N LEU A 64 -2.49 14.82 11.67
CA LEU A 64 -2.37 15.09 13.10
C LEU A 64 -1.07 15.82 13.49
N ALA A 65 -0.05 15.75 12.63
CA ALA A 65 1.23 16.44 12.78
C ALA A 65 1.10 17.95 12.55
#